data_AF-A0A847H6F0-F1
#
_entry.id   AF-A0A847H6F0-F1
#
_cell.length_a   1.000
_cell.length_b   1.000
_cell.length_c   1.000
_cell.angle_alpha   90.00
_cell.angle_beta   90.00
_cell.angle_gamma   90.00
#
_symmetry.space_group_name_H-M   'P 1'
#
loop_
_entity.id
_entity.type
_entity.pdbx_description
1 polymer ?
#
loop_
_entity_poly.entity_id
_entity_poly.type
_entity_poly.pdbx_seq_one_letter_code
_entity_poly.pdbx_strand_id
1 'polypeptide(L)'
;IDKLLTVIAQETQKALSADRCTVFLYDREKDELWSKIALGVGGQEIRFPADKGLAGHVATSGETINIKDAYNDARFNKEIDKQTGYRTKTILCMPMRNLNHEIVGVFQVLNKFGDEYFTPEDEDLLIAIGSSTGIALENARLFKRQQDMYEDQKRSFISFMNTLAASIDARDRITAGHSKRVTLYSIAIAEKLGLSGTDIEALEHAALLHDIGKIGVKDSVLCKQGKLTEEEYSHIQEHAQITHDILNKMYFEEKFKNVPEIAASHHEKMNGTGYFRGLKGEEICLGGRILAVSDVFDAITSKRHYRDRMPFVNVLNIMKKDAGSHFDSQIVDTFFDINLYKILNILLMQEEEKLSSENRELFENYTLESFHQLLLKPKSERTSQEQNLVEVFEHLYTPPKEELE
;
A
#
# COMPACT_ATOMS: atom_id res chain seq x y z
N ILE A 1 -1.51 18.94 -11.57
CA ILE A 1 -1.21 19.55 -12.88
C ILE A 1 -2.47 20.14 -13.50
N ASP A 2 -3.55 19.37 -13.67
CA ASP A 2 -4.79 19.87 -14.30
C ASP A 2 -5.35 21.14 -13.65
N LYS A 3 -5.46 21.19 -12.31
CA LYS A 3 -5.88 22.41 -11.60
C LYS A 3 -4.98 23.62 -11.88
N LEU A 4 -3.67 23.40 -12.01
CA LEU A 4 -2.70 24.46 -12.30
C LEU A 4 -2.89 24.99 -13.72
N LEU A 5 -3.09 24.10 -14.70
CA LEU A 5 -3.38 24.49 -16.09
C LEU A 5 -4.66 25.33 -16.17
N THR A 6 -5.71 24.97 -15.43
CA THR A 6 -6.97 25.74 -15.40
C THR A 6 -6.75 27.16 -14.90
N VAL A 7 -6.04 27.29 -13.77
CA VAL A 7 -5.76 28.60 -13.17
C VAL A 7 -4.92 29.44 -14.12
N ILE A 8 -3.86 28.87 -14.70
CA ILE A 8 -3.00 29.57 -15.65
C ILE A 8 -3.79 30.06 -16.87
N ALA A 9 -4.64 29.20 -17.45
CA ALA A 9 -5.47 29.58 -18.59
C ALA A 9 -6.45 30.72 -18.23
N GLN A 10 -7.13 30.63 -17.08
CA GLN A 10 -8.11 31.64 -16.65
C GLN A 10 -7.46 32.98 -16.33
N GLU A 11 -6.33 32.98 -15.62
CA GLU A 11 -5.64 34.23 -15.27
C GLU A 11 -4.99 34.87 -16.50
N THR A 12 -4.46 34.07 -17.43
CA THR A 12 -3.93 34.58 -18.71
C THR A 12 -5.05 35.19 -19.57
N GLN A 13 -6.20 34.51 -19.65
CA GLN A 13 -7.38 35.04 -20.36
C GLN A 13 -7.81 36.41 -19.82
N LYS A 14 -7.91 36.54 -18.49
CA LYS A 14 -8.29 37.79 -17.84
C LYS A 14 -7.24 38.88 -18.04
N ALA A 15 -5.97 38.54 -17.81
CA ALA A 15 -4.85 39.49 -17.91
C ALA A 15 -4.75 40.11 -19.31
N LEU A 16 -4.97 39.30 -20.35
CA LEU A 16 -4.94 39.76 -21.74
C LEU A 16 -6.28 40.26 -22.26
N SER A 17 -7.33 40.30 -21.43
CA SER A 17 -8.68 40.69 -21.84
C SER A 17 -9.15 39.95 -23.11
N ALA A 18 -9.08 38.62 -23.11
CA ALA A 18 -9.40 37.80 -24.27
C ALA A 18 -10.61 36.88 -24.04
N ASP A 19 -11.24 36.45 -25.13
CA ASP A 19 -12.39 35.54 -25.07
C ASP A 19 -11.98 34.14 -24.61
N ARG A 20 -10.86 33.62 -25.12
CA ARG A 20 -10.37 32.28 -24.74
C ARG A 20 -8.88 32.25 -24.56
N CYS A 21 -8.42 31.45 -23.62
CA CYS A 21 -7.02 31.05 -23.51
C CYS A 21 -6.96 29.52 -23.41
N THR A 22 -6.10 28.92 -24.21
CA THR A 22 -5.79 27.49 -24.15
C THR A 22 -4.31 27.32 -23.87
N VAL A 23 -3.99 26.42 -22.93
CA VAL A 23 -2.62 26.03 -22.63
C VAL A 23 -2.41 24.63 -23.19
N PHE A 24 -1.58 24.51 -24.22
CA PHE A 24 -1.15 23.24 -24.77
C PHE A 24 0.14 22.80 -24.10
N LEU A 25 0.19 21.58 -23.58
CA LEU A 25 1.40 20.94 -23.12
C LEU A 25 2.04 20.13 -24.25
N TYR A 26 3.36 20.19 -24.34
CA TYR A 26 4.11 19.36 -25.27
C TYR A 26 4.44 18.01 -24.62
N ASP A 27 3.94 16.93 -25.24
CA ASP A 27 4.30 15.55 -24.96
C ASP A 27 5.39 15.11 -25.95
N ARG A 28 6.63 15.08 -25.47
CA ARG A 28 7.80 14.73 -26.30
C ARG A 28 7.89 13.25 -26.65
N GLU A 29 7.27 12.38 -25.85
CA GLU A 29 7.35 10.93 -26.10
C GLU A 29 6.49 10.54 -27.32
N LYS A 30 5.35 11.22 -27.46
CA LYS A 30 4.41 10.99 -28.57
C LYS A 30 4.52 12.03 -29.70
N ASP A 31 5.33 13.06 -29.49
CA ASP A 31 5.48 14.22 -30.37
C ASP A 31 4.15 14.95 -30.67
N GLU A 32 3.41 15.25 -29.61
CA GLU A 32 2.05 15.81 -29.68
C GLU A 32 1.85 16.98 -28.72
N LEU A 33 1.04 17.96 -29.15
CA LEU A 33 0.47 18.97 -28.27
C LEU A 33 -0.87 18.51 -27.75
N TRP A 34 -1.11 18.69 -26.45
CA TRP A 34 -2.39 18.35 -25.84
C TRP A 34 -2.85 19.37 -24.81
N SER A 35 -4.16 19.50 -24.65
CA SER A 35 -4.78 20.30 -23.60
C SER A 35 -6.05 19.62 -23.11
N LYS A 36 -6.16 19.43 -21.79
CA LYS A 36 -7.40 18.96 -21.15
C LYS A 36 -8.40 20.07 -20.88
N ILE A 37 -7.96 21.33 -20.96
CA ILE A 37 -8.74 22.49 -20.54
C ILE A 37 -8.71 23.51 -21.68
N ALA A 38 -9.65 23.37 -22.61
CA ALA A 38 -10.03 24.47 -23.49
C ALA A 38 -11.18 25.23 -22.82
N LEU A 39 -10.87 26.40 -22.23
CA LEU A 39 -11.91 27.26 -21.66
C LEU A 39 -12.94 27.60 -22.75
N GLY A 40 -14.19 27.13 -22.58
CA GLY A 40 -15.27 27.32 -23.54
C GLY A 40 -15.56 26.15 -24.50
N VAL A 41 -14.87 25.02 -24.39
CA VAL A 41 -15.17 23.76 -25.11
C VAL A 41 -15.28 22.64 -24.07
N GLY A 42 -16.38 21.89 -24.05
CA GLY A 42 -16.84 21.06 -22.92
C GLY A 42 -15.96 19.88 -22.48
N GLY A 43 -14.79 20.14 -21.88
CA GLY A 43 -14.04 19.19 -21.04
C GLY A 43 -13.39 18.00 -21.76
N GLN A 44 -13.38 17.95 -23.10
CA GLN A 44 -12.68 16.92 -23.86
C GLN A 44 -11.20 17.28 -24.06
N GLU A 45 -10.33 16.28 -23.94
CA GLU A 45 -8.90 16.42 -24.23
C GLU A 45 -8.70 16.70 -25.73
N ILE A 46 -8.08 17.85 -26.04
CA ILE A 46 -7.64 18.19 -27.39
C ILE A 46 -6.22 17.68 -27.52
N ARG A 47 -5.94 16.91 -28.59
CA ARG A 47 -4.62 16.32 -28.83
C ARG A 47 -4.34 16.28 -30.34
N PHE A 48 -3.16 16.73 -30.75
CA PHE A 48 -2.76 16.77 -32.15
C PHE A 48 -1.22 16.77 -32.31
N PRO A 49 -0.69 16.34 -33.48
CA PRO A 49 0.75 16.37 -33.76
C PRO A 49 1.40 17.72 -33.49
N ALA A 50 2.60 17.72 -32.91
CA ALA A 50 3.28 18.92 -32.47
C ALA A 50 3.74 19.86 -33.61
N ASP A 51 3.65 19.42 -34.86
CA ASP A 51 3.96 20.20 -36.06
C ASP A 51 2.73 20.84 -36.74
N LYS A 52 1.51 20.56 -36.24
CA LYS A 52 0.27 21.02 -36.89
C LYS A 52 -0.30 22.32 -36.32
N GLY A 53 -0.79 23.15 -37.23
CA GLY A 53 -1.49 24.39 -36.92
C GLY A 53 -0.59 25.47 -36.34
N LEU A 54 -1.21 26.55 -35.83
CA LEU A 54 -0.49 27.68 -35.25
C LEU A 54 0.30 27.27 -34.00
N ALA A 55 -0.34 26.55 -33.08
CA ALA A 55 0.31 26.07 -31.87
C ALA A 55 1.49 25.13 -32.20
N GLY A 56 1.35 24.26 -33.21
CA GLY A 56 2.45 23.38 -33.63
C GLY A 56 3.62 24.13 -34.28
N HIS A 57 3.33 25.16 -35.09
CA HIS A 57 4.39 26.04 -35.60
C HIS A 57 5.16 26.72 -34.47
N VAL A 58 4.46 27.23 -33.45
CA VAL A 58 5.12 27.83 -32.27
C VAL A 58 5.92 26.79 -31.48
N ALA A 59 5.39 25.58 -31.31
CA ALA A 59 6.09 24.51 -30.59
C ALA A 59 7.39 24.06 -31.28
N THR A 60 7.41 24.07 -32.61
CA THR A 60 8.56 23.62 -33.41
C THR A 60 9.57 24.73 -33.71
N SER A 61 9.12 25.94 -34.02
CA SER A 61 10.00 27.09 -34.30
C SER A 61 10.46 27.81 -33.03
N GLY A 62 9.62 27.82 -31.99
CA GLY A 62 9.81 28.67 -30.82
C GLY A 62 9.58 30.16 -31.05
N GLU A 63 8.99 30.53 -32.20
CA GLU A 63 8.64 31.91 -32.56
C GLU A 63 7.21 32.24 -32.11
N THR A 64 7.01 33.44 -31.57
CA THR A 64 5.68 33.96 -31.23
C THR A 64 4.91 34.33 -32.49
N ILE A 65 3.62 34.01 -32.53
CA ILE A 65 2.71 34.40 -33.60
C ILE A 65 1.64 35.34 -33.03
N ASN A 66 1.48 36.51 -33.64
CA ASN A 66 0.37 37.43 -33.37
C ASN A 66 -0.39 37.72 -34.68
N ILE A 67 -1.60 37.17 -34.80
CA ILE A 67 -2.45 37.23 -35.99
C ILE A 67 -3.64 38.16 -35.74
N LYS A 68 -3.82 39.07 -36.70
CA LYS A 68 -4.93 40.03 -36.74
C LYS A 68 -6.23 39.45 -37.35
N ASP A 69 -6.11 38.54 -38.30
CA ASP A 69 -7.24 37.81 -38.88
C ASP A 69 -6.85 36.35 -39.16
N ALA A 70 -7.34 35.46 -38.30
CA ALA A 70 -7.12 34.02 -38.37
C ALA A 70 -7.52 33.42 -39.72
N TYR A 71 -8.54 33.95 -40.40
CA TYR A 71 -9.00 33.38 -41.67
C TYR A 71 -8.07 33.67 -42.84
N ASN A 72 -7.13 34.61 -42.69
CA ASN A 72 -6.11 34.93 -43.68
C ASN A 72 -4.80 34.17 -43.46
N ASP A 73 -4.62 33.46 -42.35
CA ASP A 73 -3.45 32.63 -42.10
C ASP A 73 -3.69 31.18 -42.60
N ALA A 74 -2.80 30.69 -43.47
CA ALA A 74 -2.91 29.35 -44.06
C ALA A 74 -2.75 28.22 -43.03
N ARG A 75 -2.13 28.49 -41.87
CA ARG A 75 -1.93 27.51 -40.79
C ARG A 75 -3.15 27.38 -39.88
N PHE A 76 -4.13 28.29 -39.98
CA PHE A 76 -5.33 28.25 -39.16
C PHE A 76 -6.35 27.21 -39.67
N ASN A 77 -6.76 26.29 -38.80
CA ASN A 77 -7.73 25.26 -39.14
C ASN A 77 -9.18 25.76 -38.97
N LYS A 78 -9.78 26.17 -40.08
CA LYS A 78 -11.15 26.70 -40.16
C LYS A 78 -12.25 25.66 -39.87
N GLU A 79 -11.95 24.36 -39.94
CA GLU A 79 -12.95 23.31 -39.75
C GLU A 79 -13.44 23.25 -38.30
N ILE A 80 -12.59 23.60 -37.33
CA ILE A 80 -12.96 23.64 -35.90
C ILE A 80 -14.00 24.75 -35.65
N ASP A 81 -13.79 25.94 -36.21
CA ASP A 81 -14.74 27.06 -36.12
C ASP A 81 -16.09 26.69 -36.77
N LYS A 82 -16.07 26.05 -37.95
CA LYS A 82 -17.29 25.60 -38.64
C LYS A 82 -18.09 24.58 -37.82
N GLN A 83 -17.41 23.63 -37.17
CA GLN A 83 -18.05 22.59 -36.37
C GLN A 83 -18.63 23.13 -35.06
N THR A 84 -17.95 24.09 -34.43
CA THR A 84 -18.34 24.62 -33.12
C THR A 84 -19.25 25.84 -33.21
N GLY A 85 -19.39 26.46 -34.40
CA GLY A 85 -20.07 27.73 -34.58
C GLY A 85 -19.30 28.93 -33.98
N TYR A 86 -18.08 28.70 -33.51
CA TYR A 86 -17.20 29.73 -32.96
C TYR A 86 -16.49 30.47 -34.09
N ARG A 87 -16.25 31.77 -33.94
CA ARG A 87 -15.49 32.59 -34.90
C ARG A 87 -14.22 33.12 -34.27
N THR A 88 -13.11 32.56 -34.68
CA THR A 88 -11.78 33.03 -34.34
C THR A 88 -11.40 34.19 -35.27
N LYS A 89 -10.95 35.30 -34.69
CA LYS A 89 -10.51 36.53 -35.38
C LYS A 89 -9.04 36.80 -35.07
N THR A 90 -8.71 37.09 -33.82
CA THR A 90 -7.34 37.41 -33.41
C THR A 90 -6.73 36.27 -32.61
N ILE A 91 -5.43 36.02 -32.81
CA ILE A 91 -4.72 34.92 -32.17
C ILE A 91 -3.36 35.43 -31.71
N LEU A 92 -3.07 35.30 -30.42
CA LEU A 92 -1.72 35.43 -29.88
C LEU A 92 -1.26 34.05 -29.39
N CYS A 93 -0.18 33.54 -29.98
CA CYS A 93 0.33 32.21 -29.71
C CYS A 93 1.83 32.28 -29.37
N MET A 94 2.22 31.72 -28.22
CA MET A 94 3.55 31.93 -27.65
C MET A 94 4.10 30.67 -26.98
N PRO A 95 5.40 30.35 -27.12
CA PRO A 95 5.96 29.17 -26.49
C PRO A 95 6.13 29.38 -24.98
N MET A 96 5.87 28.34 -24.21
CA MET A 96 6.21 28.27 -22.80
C MET A 96 7.56 27.58 -22.67
N ARG A 97 8.53 28.25 -22.03
CA ARG A 97 9.89 27.74 -21.87
C ARG A 97 10.21 27.45 -20.41
N ASN A 98 10.91 26.35 -20.17
CA ASN A 98 11.45 26.04 -18.85
C ASN A 98 12.79 26.76 -18.58
N LEU A 99 13.42 26.48 -17.44
CA LEU A 99 14.71 27.09 -17.09
C LEU A 99 15.85 26.72 -18.05
N ASN A 100 15.74 25.59 -18.76
CA ASN A 100 16.69 25.15 -19.77
C ASN A 100 16.39 25.74 -21.17
N HIS A 101 15.48 26.72 -21.26
CA HIS A 101 14.98 27.32 -22.51
C HIS A 101 14.24 26.35 -23.45
N GLU A 102 13.90 25.17 -22.94
CA GLU A 102 13.19 24.15 -23.67
C GLU A 102 11.70 24.47 -23.73
N ILE A 103 11.08 24.26 -24.90
CA ILE A 103 9.64 24.44 -25.06
C ILE A 103 8.92 23.28 -24.36
N VAL A 104 8.13 23.62 -23.32
CA VAL A 104 7.32 22.67 -22.55
C VAL A 104 5.85 22.70 -22.94
N GLY A 105 5.45 23.68 -23.74
CA GLY A 105 4.10 23.84 -24.25
C GLY A 105 3.91 25.19 -24.94
N VAL A 106 2.67 25.54 -25.24
CA VAL A 106 2.29 26.73 -26.01
C VAL A 106 1.04 27.37 -25.41
N PHE A 107 1.06 28.68 -25.24
CA PHE A 107 -0.14 29.49 -25.02
C PHE A 107 -0.82 29.79 -26.35
N GLN A 108 -2.15 29.71 -26.37
CA GLN A 108 -2.95 30.22 -27.48
C GLN A 108 -4.12 31.03 -26.92
N VAL A 109 -4.10 32.33 -27.18
CA VAL A 109 -5.07 33.30 -26.70
C VAL A 109 -5.86 33.82 -27.89
N LEU A 110 -7.19 33.80 -27.80
CA LEU A 110 -8.10 34.04 -28.91
C LEU A 110 -8.99 35.24 -28.62
N ASN A 111 -9.24 36.05 -29.64
CA ASN A 111 -10.23 37.11 -29.67
C ASN A 111 -10.07 38.11 -28.51
N LYS A 112 -9.13 39.05 -28.66
CA LYS A 112 -9.00 40.23 -27.79
C LYS A 112 -10.33 40.98 -27.68
N PHE A 113 -10.70 41.37 -26.46
CA PHE A 113 -11.81 42.26 -26.16
C PHE A 113 -11.33 43.71 -26.04
N GLY A 114 -12.20 44.66 -26.40
CA GLY A 114 -11.95 46.10 -26.29
C GLY A 114 -11.11 46.66 -27.45
N ASP A 115 -9.96 46.06 -27.72
CA ASP A 115 -9.07 46.42 -28.83
C ASP A 115 -9.37 45.61 -30.10
N GLU A 116 -8.95 46.10 -31.28
CA GLU A 116 -9.09 45.32 -32.53
C GLU A 116 -8.12 44.12 -32.59
N TYR A 117 -6.93 44.21 -31.98
CA TYR A 117 -5.85 43.20 -32.06
C TYR A 117 -5.01 43.16 -30.79
N PHE A 118 -4.23 42.09 -30.59
CA PHE A 118 -3.23 42.03 -29.50
C PHE A 118 -2.06 42.98 -29.78
N THR A 119 -1.68 43.79 -28.79
CA THR A 119 -0.62 44.81 -28.91
C THR A 119 0.77 44.27 -28.52
N PRO A 120 1.87 44.99 -28.78
CA PRO A 120 3.19 44.62 -28.25
C PRO A 120 3.22 44.50 -26.72
N GLU A 121 2.44 45.30 -26.00
CA GLU A 121 2.32 45.20 -24.54
C GLU A 121 1.62 43.89 -24.11
N ASP A 122 0.65 43.40 -24.89
CA ASP A 122 0.05 42.07 -24.68
C ASP A 122 1.09 40.96 -24.89
N GLU A 123 1.99 41.11 -25.88
CA GLU A 123 3.10 40.18 -26.11
C GLU A 123 4.06 40.18 -24.92
N ASP A 124 4.51 41.34 -24.45
CA ASP A 124 5.41 41.46 -23.29
C ASP A 124 4.80 40.86 -22.02
N LEU A 125 3.51 41.10 -21.79
CA LEU A 125 2.78 40.52 -20.67
C LEU A 125 2.71 38.98 -20.79
N LEU A 126 2.40 38.46 -21.99
CA LEU A 126 2.36 37.01 -22.20
C LEU A 126 3.75 36.37 -22.10
N ILE A 127 4.84 37.07 -22.45
CA ILE A 127 6.22 36.58 -22.24
C ILE A 127 6.50 36.40 -20.75
N ALA A 128 6.11 37.37 -19.93
CA ALA A 128 6.28 37.31 -18.48
C ALA A 128 5.48 36.15 -17.87
N ILE A 129 4.20 36.01 -18.27
CA ILE A 129 3.33 34.89 -17.85
C ILE A 129 3.90 33.55 -18.34
N GLY A 130 4.35 33.51 -19.59
CA GLY A 130 4.93 32.36 -20.27
C GLY A 130 6.13 31.78 -19.55
N SER A 131 7.06 32.66 -19.16
CA SER A 131 8.27 32.30 -18.43
C SER A 131 7.94 31.74 -17.04
N SER A 132 7.06 32.42 -16.29
CA SER A 132 6.64 31.97 -14.95
C SER A 132 5.88 30.64 -15.01
N THR A 133 5.02 30.49 -16.01
CA THR A 133 4.22 29.29 -16.23
C THR A 133 5.09 28.09 -16.61
N GLY A 134 6.07 28.27 -17.50
CA GLY A 134 6.98 27.20 -17.88
C GLY A 134 7.74 26.61 -16.68
N ILE A 135 8.22 27.48 -15.79
CA ILE A 135 8.87 27.09 -14.52
C ILE A 135 7.88 26.37 -13.59
N ALA A 136 6.69 26.93 -13.38
CA ALA A 136 5.69 26.34 -12.49
C ALA A 136 5.23 24.95 -12.96
N LEU A 137 5.06 24.77 -14.27
CA LEU A 137 4.70 23.49 -14.87
C LEU A 137 5.82 22.45 -14.76
N GLU A 138 7.07 22.84 -14.95
CA GLU A 138 8.23 21.97 -14.74
C GLU A 138 8.33 21.54 -13.28
N ASN A 139 8.22 22.46 -12.33
CA ASN A 139 8.23 22.16 -10.89
C ASN A 139 7.08 21.20 -10.51
N ALA A 140 5.87 21.43 -11.03
CA ALA A 140 4.74 20.54 -10.78
C ALA A 140 4.95 19.13 -11.36
N ARG A 141 5.59 19.01 -12.53
CA ARG A 141 5.96 17.73 -13.14
C ARG A 141 7.05 17.01 -12.34
N LEU A 142 8.10 17.74 -11.93
CA LEU A 142 9.18 17.19 -11.11
C LEU A 142 8.67 16.68 -9.76
N PHE A 143 7.82 17.47 -9.09
CA PHE A 143 7.19 17.05 -7.83
C PHE A 143 6.35 15.80 -8.01
N LYS A 144 5.54 15.71 -9.07
CA LYS A 144 4.75 14.51 -9.36
C LYS A 144 5.63 13.29 -9.61
N ARG A 145 6.69 13.42 -10.41
CA ARG A 145 7.67 12.33 -10.63
C ARG A 145 8.33 11.89 -9.34
N GLN A 146 8.71 12.83 -8.46
CA GLN A 146 9.29 12.51 -7.16
C GLN A 146 8.31 11.71 -6.29
N GLN A 147 7.03 12.09 -6.27
CA GLN A 147 5.99 11.33 -5.57
C GLN A 147 5.82 9.92 -6.13
N ASP A 148 5.74 9.79 -7.46
CA ASP A 148 5.59 8.50 -8.13
C ASP A 148 6.80 7.59 -7.84
N MET A 149 8.02 8.13 -7.93
CA MET A 149 9.25 7.41 -7.58
C MET A 149 9.28 6.97 -6.11
N TYR A 150 8.80 7.81 -5.19
CA TYR A 150 8.71 7.47 -3.76
C TYR A 150 7.70 6.34 -3.51
N GLU A 151 6.53 6.39 -4.16
CA GLU A 151 5.53 5.31 -4.09
C GLU A 151 6.08 3.99 -4.67
N ASP A 152 6.77 4.05 -5.80
CA ASP A 152 7.40 2.87 -6.44
C ASP A 152 8.51 2.29 -5.57
N GLN A 153 9.31 3.13 -4.90
CA GLN A 153 10.31 2.69 -3.93
C GLN A 153 9.65 1.97 -2.74
N LYS A 154 8.56 2.53 -2.18
CA LYS A 154 7.80 1.88 -1.09
C LYS A 154 7.25 0.52 -1.53
N ARG A 155 6.64 0.44 -2.72
CA ARG A 155 6.12 -0.82 -3.28
C ARG A 155 7.23 -1.85 -3.48
N SER A 156 8.38 -1.42 -4.00
CA SER A 156 9.54 -2.30 -4.23
C SER A 156 10.08 -2.86 -2.91
N PHE A 157 10.19 -2.02 -1.88
CA PHE A 157 10.62 -2.45 -0.54
C PHE A 157 9.67 -3.50 0.07
N ILE A 158 8.36 -3.23 0.04
CA ILE A 158 7.34 -4.18 0.52
C ILE A 158 7.37 -5.48 -0.29
N SER A 159 7.52 -5.40 -1.61
CA SER A 159 7.63 -6.58 -2.49
C SER A 159 8.86 -7.44 -2.14
N PHE A 160 9.99 -6.79 -1.84
CA PHE A 160 11.22 -7.49 -1.44
C PHE A 160 11.03 -8.22 -0.11
N MET A 161 10.45 -7.57 0.91
CA MET A 161 10.16 -8.22 2.20
C MET A 161 9.22 -9.42 2.06
N ASN A 162 8.14 -9.28 1.28
CA ASN A 162 7.23 -10.40 1.01
C ASN A 162 7.94 -11.55 0.28
N THR A 163 8.86 -11.24 -0.63
CA THR A 163 9.63 -12.25 -1.36
C THR A 163 10.60 -12.99 -0.42
N LEU A 164 11.25 -12.28 0.51
CA LEU A 164 12.10 -12.90 1.53
C LEU A 164 11.30 -13.83 2.45
N ALA A 165 10.17 -13.37 2.97
CA ALA A 165 9.28 -14.17 3.81
C ALA A 165 8.80 -15.43 3.07
N ALA A 166 8.29 -15.27 1.84
CA ALA A 166 7.84 -16.38 1.02
C ALA A 166 8.95 -17.39 0.69
N SER A 167 10.20 -16.93 0.54
CA SER A 167 11.35 -17.82 0.28
C SER A 167 11.67 -18.70 1.48
N ILE A 168 11.52 -18.18 2.69
CA ILE A 168 11.70 -18.94 3.93
C ILE A 168 10.54 -19.90 4.13
N ASP A 169 9.30 -19.44 3.92
CA ASP A 169 8.11 -20.28 3.97
C ASP A 169 8.14 -21.44 2.95
N ALA A 170 8.76 -21.23 1.78
CA ALA A 170 8.92 -22.29 0.79
C ALA A 170 9.98 -23.34 1.19
N ARG A 171 11.00 -22.93 1.94
CA ARG A 171 12.07 -23.82 2.43
C ARG A 171 11.61 -24.63 3.64
N ASP A 172 10.90 -23.99 4.57
CA ASP A 172 10.27 -24.65 5.70
C ASP A 172 8.88 -25.16 5.28
N ARG A 173 8.83 -26.43 4.82
CA ARG A 173 7.60 -27.09 4.31
C ARG A 173 6.38 -27.00 5.24
N ILE A 174 6.56 -26.59 6.50
CA ILE A 174 5.51 -26.47 7.52
C ILE A 174 4.88 -25.06 7.54
N THR A 175 5.55 -24.02 7.02
CA THR A 175 5.19 -22.61 7.26
C THR A 175 4.56 -21.88 6.07
N ALA A 176 4.03 -22.57 5.05
CA ALA A 176 3.33 -21.89 3.97
C ALA A 176 2.21 -20.95 4.51
N GLY A 177 2.38 -19.65 4.28
CA GLY A 177 1.45 -18.60 4.73
C GLY A 177 1.47 -18.29 6.24
N HIS A 178 2.28 -18.98 7.02
CA HIS A 178 2.43 -18.76 8.47
C HIS A 178 2.86 -17.33 8.77
N SER A 179 3.93 -16.87 8.12
CA SER A 179 4.46 -15.52 8.29
C SER A 179 3.37 -14.45 8.07
N LYS A 180 2.48 -14.69 7.10
CA LYS A 180 1.35 -13.80 6.81
C LYS A 180 0.25 -13.87 7.88
N ARG A 181 -0.12 -15.06 8.35
CA ARG A 181 -1.14 -15.21 9.41
C ARG A 181 -0.67 -14.62 10.74
N VAL A 182 0.57 -14.89 11.14
CA VAL A 182 1.21 -14.27 12.32
C VAL A 182 1.19 -12.75 12.23
N THR A 183 1.51 -12.20 11.05
CA THR A 183 1.42 -10.76 10.79
C THR A 183 0.01 -10.22 11.02
N LEU A 184 -1.01 -10.89 10.49
CA LEU A 184 -2.41 -10.46 10.62
C LEU A 184 -2.93 -10.57 12.07
N TYR A 185 -2.55 -11.62 12.81
CA TYR A 185 -2.87 -11.73 14.23
C TYR A 185 -2.20 -10.60 15.03
N SER A 186 -0.94 -10.31 14.73
CA SER A 186 -0.17 -9.25 15.41
C SER A 186 -0.77 -7.87 15.16
N ILE A 187 -1.16 -7.57 13.92
CA ILE A 187 -1.87 -6.33 13.57
C ILE A 187 -3.21 -6.26 14.31
N ALA A 188 -3.99 -7.35 14.35
CA ALA A 188 -5.29 -7.36 15.02
C ALA A 188 -5.18 -7.08 16.53
N ILE A 189 -4.14 -7.60 17.19
CA ILE A 189 -3.81 -7.28 18.58
C ILE A 189 -3.41 -5.81 18.72
N ALA A 190 -2.50 -5.33 17.86
CA ALA A 190 -1.99 -3.97 17.91
C ALA A 190 -3.08 -2.90 17.71
N GLU A 191 -4.00 -3.13 16.77
CA GLU A 191 -5.18 -2.29 16.56
C GLU A 191 -6.07 -2.25 17.81
N LYS A 192 -6.30 -3.40 18.45
CA LYS A 192 -7.11 -3.51 19.66
C LYS A 192 -6.46 -2.82 20.87
N LEU A 193 -5.13 -2.83 20.94
CA LEU A 193 -4.35 -2.05 21.92
C LEU A 193 -4.34 -0.54 21.65
N GLY A 194 -4.79 -0.10 20.47
CA GLY A 194 -4.78 1.32 20.08
C GLY A 194 -3.39 1.84 19.72
N LEU A 195 -2.50 0.99 19.20
CA LEU A 195 -1.18 1.42 18.72
C LEU A 195 -1.27 2.36 17.53
N SER A 196 -0.25 3.20 17.35
CA SER A 196 -0.21 4.14 16.24
C SER A 196 -0.02 3.41 14.90
N GLY A 197 -0.49 4.02 13.79
CA GLY A 197 -0.30 3.42 12.46
C GLY A 197 1.17 3.14 12.12
N THR A 198 2.09 3.97 12.62
CA THR A 198 3.54 3.76 12.47
C THR A 198 4.02 2.52 13.25
N ASP A 199 3.57 2.33 14.49
CA ASP A 199 3.96 1.18 15.30
C ASP A 199 3.38 -0.12 14.74
N ILE A 200 2.15 -0.07 14.21
CA ILE A 200 1.51 -1.18 13.49
C ILE A 200 2.32 -1.54 12.24
N GLU A 201 2.73 -0.56 11.43
CA GLU A 201 3.55 -0.81 10.23
C GLU A 201 4.94 -1.38 10.60
N ALA A 202 5.54 -0.93 11.72
CA ALA A 202 6.78 -1.52 12.23
C ALA A 202 6.58 -2.98 12.66
N LEU A 203 5.51 -3.27 13.40
CA LEU A 203 5.17 -4.63 13.82
C LEU A 203 4.85 -5.52 12.63
N GLU A 204 4.18 -5.01 11.60
CA GLU A 204 3.90 -5.73 10.36
C GLU A 204 5.19 -6.21 9.69
N HIS A 205 6.17 -5.31 9.50
CA HIS A 205 7.47 -5.68 8.93
C HIS A 205 8.22 -6.71 9.78
N ALA A 206 8.19 -6.54 11.11
CA ALA A 206 8.85 -7.46 12.03
C ALA A 206 8.17 -8.84 12.04
N ALA A 207 6.85 -8.89 12.05
CA ALA A 207 6.07 -10.12 12.00
C ALA A 207 6.29 -10.88 10.70
N LEU A 208 6.35 -10.18 9.56
CA LEU A 208 6.56 -10.81 8.27
C LEU A 208 7.94 -11.45 8.15
N LEU A 209 8.95 -10.92 8.84
CA LEU A 209 10.35 -11.31 8.74
C LEU A 209 10.89 -12.03 9.99
N HIS A 210 10.07 -12.31 10.99
CA HIS A 210 10.52 -12.86 12.29
C HIS A 210 11.35 -14.15 12.14
N ASP A 211 11.05 -14.93 11.12
CA ASP A 211 11.66 -16.23 10.84
C ASP A 211 12.78 -16.20 9.78
N ILE A 212 13.19 -15.03 9.28
CA ILE A 212 14.19 -14.93 8.18
C ILE A 212 15.52 -15.62 8.52
N GLY A 213 15.87 -15.68 9.81
CA GLY A 213 17.05 -16.34 10.31
C GLY A 213 17.06 -17.86 10.12
N LYS A 214 15.92 -18.49 9.83
CA LYS A 214 15.86 -19.92 9.45
C LYS A 214 16.73 -20.22 8.24
N ILE A 215 17.11 -19.21 7.43
CA ILE A 215 18.11 -19.36 6.36
C ILE A 215 19.44 -19.95 6.83
N GLY A 216 19.85 -19.66 8.08
CA GLY A 216 21.09 -20.19 8.66
C GLY A 216 20.95 -21.58 9.31
N VAL A 217 19.74 -22.11 9.41
CA VAL A 217 19.47 -23.44 9.98
C VAL A 217 19.73 -24.52 8.93
N LYS A 218 20.35 -25.65 9.28
CA LYS A 218 20.64 -26.75 8.35
C LYS A 218 19.35 -27.47 7.92
N ASP A 219 19.24 -27.85 6.65
CA ASP A 219 18.07 -28.58 6.13
C ASP A 219 17.84 -29.92 6.84
N SER A 220 18.92 -30.63 7.20
CA SER A 220 18.83 -31.90 7.92
C SER A 220 18.17 -31.77 9.30
N VAL A 221 18.19 -30.56 9.87
CA VAL A 221 17.57 -30.22 11.16
C VAL A 221 16.19 -29.64 10.94
N LEU A 222 16.07 -28.62 10.07
CA LEU A 222 14.82 -27.91 9.80
C LEU A 222 13.75 -28.82 9.20
N CYS A 223 14.12 -29.72 8.29
CA CYS A 223 13.19 -30.63 7.60
C CYS A 223 13.10 -32.02 8.24
N LYS A 224 13.68 -32.22 9.42
CA LYS A 224 13.74 -33.53 10.08
C LYS A 224 12.33 -34.05 10.40
N GLN A 225 12.05 -35.30 10.01
CA GLN A 225 10.82 -36.00 10.37
C GLN A 225 11.01 -36.68 11.73
N GLY A 226 10.39 -36.14 12.78
CA GLY A 226 10.41 -36.71 14.13
C GLY A 226 10.91 -35.75 15.20
N LYS A 227 11.24 -36.28 16.38
CA LYS A 227 11.76 -35.48 17.49
C LYS A 227 13.19 -35.02 17.20
N LEU A 228 13.46 -33.77 17.54
CA LEU A 228 14.80 -33.19 17.53
C LEU A 228 15.54 -33.65 18.79
N THR A 229 16.85 -33.81 18.65
CA THR A 229 17.79 -33.89 19.78
C THR A 229 17.97 -32.50 20.41
N GLU A 230 18.54 -32.42 21.61
CA GLU A 230 18.80 -31.15 22.27
C GLU A 230 19.75 -30.26 21.45
N GLU A 231 20.77 -30.85 20.83
CA GLU A 231 21.70 -30.13 19.96
C GLU A 231 21.03 -29.60 18.69
N GLU A 232 20.15 -30.40 18.08
CA GLU A 232 19.35 -29.98 16.92
C GLU A 232 18.34 -28.88 17.27
N TYR A 233 17.73 -28.97 18.45
CA TYR A 233 16.81 -27.95 18.93
C TYR A 233 17.55 -26.63 19.21
N SER A 234 18.71 -26.69 19.88
CA SER A 234 19.58 -25.52 20.06
C SER A 234 19.99 -24.88 18.73
N HIS A 235 20.32 -25.70 17.72
CA HIS A 235 20.66 -25.21 16.38
C HIS A 235 19.47 -24.49 15.70
N ILE A 236 18.22 -24.91 15.96
CA ILE A 236 17.05 -24.17 15.49
C ILE A 236 16.91 -22.85 16.24
N GLN A 237 17.11 -22.81 17.56
CA GLN A 237 16.95 -21.58 18.36
C GLN A 237 17.87 -20.43 17.89
N GLU A 238 19.02 -20.75 17.29
CA GLU A 238 19.93 -19.77 16.68
C GLU A 238 19.25 -18.87 15.64
N HIS A 239 18.16 -19.31 15.00
CA HIS A 239 17.46 -18.51 13.99
C HIS A 239 17.01 -17.15 14.52
N ALA A 240 16.67 -17.02 15.81
CA ALA A 240 16.26 -15.74 16.38
C ALA A 240 17.41 -14.72 16.36
N GLN A 241 18.63 -15.14 16.71
CA GLN A 241 19.83 -14.31 16.60
C GLN A 241 20.16 -14.01 15.13
N ILE A 242 20.08 -15.02 14.26
CA ILE A 242 20.37 -14.84 12.83
C ILE A 242 19.36 -13.88 12.18
N THR A 243 18.08 -13.91 12.59
CA THR A 243 17.06 -12.93 12.21
C THR A 243 17.52 -11.52 12.57
N HIS A 244 17.95 -11.31 13.81
CA HIS A 244 18.47 -10.02 14.28
C HIS A 244 19.64 -9.53 13.42
N ASP A 245 20.64 -10.39 13.21
CA ASP A 245 21.86 -10.06 12.47
C ASP A 245 21.61 -9.77 10.98
N ILE A 246 20.66 -10.47 10.36
CA ILE A 246 20.26 -10.23 8.97
C ILE A 246 19.51 -8.89 8.86
N LEU A 247 18.51 -8.68 9.71
CA LEU A 247 17.67 -7.49 9.65
C LEU A 247 18.45 -6.22 10.00
N ASN A 248 19.44 -6.29 10.89
CA ASN A 248 20.33 -5.15 11.18
C ASN A 248 21.20 -4.70 9.99
N LYS A 249 21.33 -5.53 8.95
CA LYS A 249 22.01 -5.14 7.70
C LYS A 249 21.07 -4.46 6.71
N MET A 250 19.75 -4.58 6.89
CA MET A 250 18.78 -3.89 6.07
C MET A 250 18.66 -2.43 6.50
N TYR A 251 18.50 -1.54 5.53
CA TYR A 251 18.16 -0.16 5.81
C TYR A 251 16.68 -0.06 6.18
N PHE A 252 16.42 0.33 7.42
CA PHE A 252 15.09 0.74 7.89
C PHE A 252 15.06 2.26 8.07
N GLU A 253 13.93 2.88 7.73
CA GLU A 253 13.69 4.27 8.09
C GLU A 253 13.75 4.44 9.62
N GLU A 254 14.04 5.64 10.12
CA GLU A 254 14.20 5.91 11.55
C GLU A 254 13.00 5.43 12.39
N LYS A 255 11.78 5.57 11.86
CA LYS A 255 10.53 5.10 12.47
C LYS A 255 10.41 3.56 12.56
N PHE A 256 11.19 2.82 11.79
CA PHE A 256 11.20 1.34 11.73
C PHE A 256 12.51 0.73 12.24
N LYS A 257 13.40 1.52 12.85
CA LYS A 257 14.70 1.03 13.33
C LYS A 257 14.62 -0.13 14.33
N ASN A 258 13.49 -0.26 15.03
CA ASN A 258 13.27 -1.33 16.02
C ASN A 258 12.75 -2.64 15.40
N VAL A 259 12.54 -2.71 14.08
CA VAL A 259 12.07 -3.95 13.41
C VAL A 259 12.96 -5.16 13.72
N PRO A 260 14.31 -5.09 13.66
CA PRO A 260 15.19 -6.22 14.01
C PRO A 260 14.99 -6.70 15.45
N GLU A 261 14.80 -5.75 16.38
CA GLU A 261 14.59 -6.03 17.80
C GLU A 261 13.27 -6.73 18.07
N ILE A 262 12.20 -6.25 17.42
CA ILE A 262 10.86 -6.85 17.52
C ILE A 262 10.88 -8.26 16.95
N ALA A 263 11.37 -8.41 15.72
CA ALA A 263 11.40 -9.67 14.99
C ALA A 263 12.17 -10.74 15.75
N ALA A 264 13.30 -10.41 16.35
CA ALA A 264 14.15 -11.38 17.04
C ALA A 264 13.69 -11.72 18.48
N SER A 265 12.67 -11.04 19.00
CA SER A 265 12.14 -11.25 20.36
C SER A 265 10.91 -12.16 20.42
N HIS A 266 10.45 -12.73 19.31
CA HIS A 266 9.22 -13.55 19.25
C HIS A 266 9.28 -14.86 20.07
N HIS A 267 10.48 -15.30 20.49
CA HIS A 267 10.70 -16.45 21.37
C HIS A 267 11.15 -16.08 22.80
N GLU A 268 11.21 -14.79 23.12
CA GLU A 268 11.38 -14.34 24.50
C GLU A 268 10.11 -14.64 25.30
N LYS A 269 10.26 -14.91 26.59
CA LYS A 269 9.16 -15.28 27.49
C LYS A 269 9.11 -14.34 28.66
N MET A 270 7.91 -13.97 29.12
CA MET A 270 7.75 -13.02 30.24
C MET A 270 8.51 -13.41 31.51
N ASN A 271 8.73 -14.71 31.74
CA ASN A 271 9.47 -15.25 32.88
C ASN A 271 11.00 -15.26 32.71
N GLY A 272 11.54 -14.90 31.55
CA GLY A 272 12.99 -14.88 31.24
C GLY A 272 13.58 -16.22 30.79
N THR A 273 12.75 -17.25 30.57
CA THR A 273 13.21 -18.58 30.09
C THR A 273 13.19 -18.70 28.56
N GLY A 274 12.97 -17.58 27.86
CA GLY A 274 12.98 -17.51 26.41
C GLY A 274 14.39 -17.36 25.85
N TYR A 275 14.47 -17.17 24.54
CA TYR A 275 15.71 -16.99 23.78
C TYR A 275 15.50 -15.93 22.70
N PHE A 276 16.53 -15.32 22.14
CA PHE A 276 17.97 -15.62 22.25
C PHE A 276 18.74 -14.79 23.28
N ARG A 277 18.11 -13.79 23.90
CA ARG A 277 18.75 -12.87 24.86
C ARG A 277 18.35 -13.14 26.31
N GLY A 278 17.26 -13.87 26.53
CA GLY A 278 16.76 -14.19 27.87
C GLY A 278 16.16 -12.97 28.57
N LEU A 279 15.49 -12.11 27.80
CA LEU A 279 14.84 -10.90 28.30
C LEU A 279 13.65 -11.27 29.18
N LYS A 280 13.36 -10.45 30.19
CA LYS A 280 12.27 -10.71 31.14
C LYS A 280 11.31 -9.54 31.28
N GLY A 281 10.01 -9.85 31.34
CA GLY A 281 8.97 -8.85 31.57
C GLY A 281 9.02 -7.70 30.56
N GLU A 282 9.13 -6.47 31.06
CA GLU A 282 9.13 -5.26 30.23
C GLU A 282 10.43 -5.01 29.45
N GLU A 283 11.50 -5.79 29.70
CA GLU A 283 12.70 -5.78 28.85
C GLU A 283 12.38 -6.27 27.43
N ILE A 284 11.33 -7.09 27.29
CA ILE A 284 10.82 -7.53 25.99
C ILE A 284 10.00 -6.38 25.40
N CYS A 285 10.44 -5.88 24.24
CA CYS A 285 9.70 -4.85 23.53
C CYS A 285 8.24 -5.28 23.27
N LEU A 286 7.31 -4.32 23.28
CA LEU A 286 5.88 -4.61 23.14
C LEU A 286 5.57 -5.43 21.89
N GLY A 287 6.19 -5.08 20.75
CA GLY A 287 6.03 -5.83 19.51
C GLY A 287 6.47 -7.30 19.65
N GLY A 288 7.59 -7.57 20.32
CA GLY A 288 8.07 -8.94 20.56
C GLY A 288 7.08 -9.75 21.41
N ARG A 289 6.48 -9.12 22.43
CA ARG A 289 5.42 -9.75 23.25
C ARG A 289 4.15 -10.05 22.44
N ILE A 290 3.77 -9.18 21.49
CA ILE A 290 2.65 -9.42 20.56
C ILE A 290 2.98 -10.57 19.59
N LEU A 291 4.20 -10.59 19.04
CA LEU A 291 4.65 -11.66 18.14
C LEU A 291 4.62 -13.02 18.82
N ALA A 292 5.12 -13.13 20.07
CA ALA A 292 5.13 -14.39 20.80
C ALA A 292 3.73 -15.02 20.93
N VAL A 293 2.70 -14.20 21.20
CA VAL A 293 1.31 -14.66 21.26
C VAL A 293 0.82 -15.12 19.89
N SER A 294 1.08 -14.33 18.84
CA SER A 294 0.61 -14.59 17.48
C SER A 294 1.27 -15.82 16.85
N ASP A 295 2.59 -15.95 17.01
CA ASP A 295 3.39 -17.07 16.51
C ASP A 295 2.97 -18.38 17.17
N VAL A 296 2.93 -18.43 18.51
CA VAL A 296 2.54 -19.66 19.21
C VAL A 296 1.11 -20.06 18.86
N PHE A 297 0.18 -19.11 18.79
CA PHE A 297 -1.20 -19.39 18.39
C PHE A 297 -1.29 -19.99 16.98
N ASP A 298 -0.62 -19.39 15.98
CA ASP A 298 -0.63 -19.93 14.61
C ASP A 298 0.06 -21.30 14.56
N ALA A 299 1.17 -21.46 15.28
CA ALA A 299 1.98 -22.68 15.31
C ALA A 299 1.23 -23.90 15.87
N ILE A 300 0.32 -23.71 16.84
CA ILE A 300 -0.47 -24.78 17.47
C ILE A 300 -1.86 -25.00 16.84
N THR A 301 -2.36 -24.03 16.07
CA THR A 301 -3.61 -24.15 15.29
C THR A 301 -3.38 -24.64 13.85
N SER A 302 -2.14 -24.53 13.34
CA SER A 302 -1.76 -25.02 12.03
C SER A 302 -1.62 -26.54 11.97
N LYS A 303 -2.08 -27.15 10.86
CA LYS A 303 -1.90 -28.58 10.59
C LYS A 303 -0.44 -28.85 10.23
N ARG A 304 0.19 -29.84 10.88
CA ARG A 304 1.57 -30.24 10.57
C ARG A 304 1.58 -31.65 9.97
N HIS A 305 2.55 -31.96 9.09
CA HIS A 305 2.66 -33.28 8.43
C HIS A 305 2.68 -34.48 9.40
N TYR A 306 3.04 -34.26 10.66
CA TYR A 306 3.15 -35.28 11.72
C TYR A 306 2.12 -35.11 12.85
N ARG A 307 1.23 -34.11 12.79
CA ARG A 307 0.28 -33.82 13.88
C ARG A 307 -0.99 -33.18 13.34
N ASP A 308 -2.13 -33.81 13.61
CA ASP A 308 -3.45 -33.20 13.42
C ASP A 308 -3.59 -31.93 14.27
N ARG A 309 -4.50 -31.04 13.86
CA ARG A 309 -4.80 -29.81 14.60
C ARG A 309 -5.14 -30.16 16.05
N MET A 310 -4.56 -29.41 16.99
CA MET A 310 -4.96 -29.54 18.39
C MET A 310 -6.40 -29.06 18.53
N PRO A 311 -7.27 -29.75 19.30
CA PRO A 311 -8.63 -29.26 19.57
C PRO A 311 -8.60 -27.81 20.02
N PHE A 312 -9.43 -26.96 19.42
CA PHE A 312 -9.32 -25.51 19.58
C PHE A 312 -9.46 -25.07 21.04
N VAL A 313 -10.34 -25.72 21.81
CA VAL A 313 -10.48 -25.48 23.26
C VAL A 313 -9.16 -25.69 24.03
N ASN A 314 -8.34 -26.67 23.63
CA ASN A 314 -7.06 -26.94 24.28
C ASN A 314 -6.03 -25.86 23.93
N VAL A 315 -6.04 -25.36 22.70
CA VAL A 315 -5.24 -24.20 22.28
C VAL A 315 -5.53 -23.00 23.19
N LEU A 316 -6.81 -22.64 23.34
CA LEU A 316 -7.20 -21.51 24.17
C LEU A 316 -6.85 -21.71 25.66
N ASN A 317 -7.03 -22.92 26.17
CA ASN A 317 -6.63 -23.27 27.53
C ASN A 317 -5.12 -23.09 27.77
N ILE A 318 -4.27 -23.48 26.81
CA ILE A 318 -2.82 -23.29 26.90
C ILE A 318 -2.49 -21.80 26.95
N MET A 319 -3.05 -21.00 26.05
CA MET A 319 -2.79 -19.55 25.99
C MET A 319 -3.16 -18.85 27.30
N LYS A 320 -4.34 -19.16 27.86
CA LYS A 320 -4.80 -18.61 29.16
C LYS A 320 -3.96 -19.10 30.34
N LYS A 321 -3.57 -20.37 30.35
CA LYS A 321 -2.74 -20.95 31.42
C LYS A 321 -1.35 -20.32 31.47
N ASP A 322 -0.76 -20.08 30.30
CA ASP A 322 0.61 -19.58 30.17
C ASP A 322 0.69 -18.03 30.21
N ALA A 323 -0.46 -17.35 30.31
CA ALA A 323 -0.55 -15.91 30.54
C ALA A 323 0.15 -15.50 31.85
N GLY A 324 0.98 -14.46 31.79
CA GLY A 324 1.78 -13.96 32.91
C GLY A 324 3.07 -14.75 33.17
N SER A 325 3.30 -15.86 32.47
CA SER A 325 4.52 -16.66 32.59
C SER A 325 5.30 -16.74 31.27
N HIS A 326 4.71 -17.31 30.22
CA HIS A 326 5.30 -17.28 28.88
C HIS A 326 4.86 -16.03 28.13
N PHE A 327 3.58 -15.70 28.22
CA PHE A 327 2.97 -14.57 27.51
C PHE A 327 2.67 -13.39 28.44
N ASP A 328 2.59 -12.20 27.87
CA ASP A 328 2.06 -11.04 28.57
C ASP A 328 0.54 -11.19 28.77
N SER A 329 0.07 -11.13 30.01
CA SER A 329 -1.35 -11.31 30.32
C SER A 329 -2.24 -10.29 29.62
N GLN A 330 -1.81 -9.02 29.53
CA GLN A 330 -2.62 -7.98 28.89
C GLN A 330 -2.78 -8.25 27.39
N ILE A 331 -1.73 -8.77 26.74
CA ILE A 331 -1.76 -9.12 25.32
C ILE A 331 -2.65 -10.34 25.09
N VAL A 332 -2.56 -11.36 25.95
CA VAL A 332 -3.44 -12.53 25.88
C VAL A 332 -4.90 -12.10 26.03
N ASP A 333 -5.23 -11.30 27.04
CA ASP A 333 -6.61 -10.83 27.23
C ASP A 333 -7.09 -9.99 26.03
N THR A 334 -6.23 -9.11 25.51
CA THR A 334 -6.53 -8.33 24.30
C THR A 334 -6.79 -9.23 23.10
N PHE A 335 -5.99 -10.28 22.91
CA PHE A 335 -6.17 -11.26 21.83
C PHE A 335 -7.50 -12.01 21.99
N PHE A 336 -7.87 -12.35 23.22
CA PHE A 336 -9.14 -13.01 23.53
C PHE A 336 -10.37 -12.10 23.31
N ASP A 337 -10.20 -10.78 23.38
CA ASP A 337 -11.23 -9.79 23.07
C ASP A 337 -11.37 -9.48 21.57
N ILE A 338 -10.57 -10.12 20.71
CA ILE A 338 -10.72 -10.00 19.24
C ILE A 338 -11.95 -10.80 18.80
N ASN A 339 -12.63 -10.26 17.79
CA ASN A 339 -13.78 -10.89 17.16
C ASN A 339 -13.41 -12.25 16.54
N LEU A 340 -14.21 -13.28 16.84
CA LEU A 340 -13.97 -14.65 16.40
C LEU A 340 -13.95 -14.76 14.87
N TYR A 341 -14.85 -14.05 14.16
CA TYR A 341 -14.87 -14.04 12.70
C TYR A 341 -13.54 -13.53 12.12
N LYS A 342 -12.93 -12.51 12.73
CA LYS A 342 -11.61 -11.99 12.30
C LYS A 342 -10.52 -13.05 12.50
N ILE A 343 -10.52 -13.76 13.63
CA ILE A 343 -9.55 -14.83 13.91
C ILE A 343 -9.71 -15.99 12.93
N LEU A 344 -10.94 -16.44 12.69
CA LEU A 344 -11.27 -17.49 11.73
C LEU A 344 -10.85 -17.13 10.31
N ASN A 345 -11.12 -15.89 9.88
CA ASN A 345 -10.75 -15.45 8.53
C ASN A 345 -9.23 -15.51 8.31
N ILE A 346 -8.43 -15.17 9.33
CA ILE A 346 -6.98 -15.32 9.27
C ILE A 346 -6.57 -16.79 9.27
N LEU A 347 -7.20 -17.61 10.12
CA LEU A 347 -6.88 -19.03 10.27
C LEU A 347 -7.10 -19.81 8.96
N LEU A 348 -8.20 -19.51 8.26
CA LEU A 348 -8.65 -20.21 7.05
C LEU A 348 -8.08 -19.60 5.75
N MET A 349 -7.17 -18.62 5.82
CA MET A 349 -6.69 -17.87 4.64
C MET A 349 -6.05 -18.71 3.51
N GLN A 350 -5.64 -19.95 3.79
CA GLN A 350 -5.03 -20.86 2.81
C GLN A 350 -5.90 -22.08 2.47
N GLU A 351 -7.10 -22.17 3.03
CA GLU A 351 -8.05 -23.22 2.68
C GLU A 351 -8.84 -22.79 1.42
N GLU A 352 -9.19 -23.75 0.56
CA GLU A 352 -9.97 -23.45 -0.65
C GLU A 352 -11.36 -22.89 -0.33
N GLU A 353 -11.87 -23.17 0.89
CA GLU A 353 -13.12 -22.66 1.40
C GLU A 353 -12.98 -21.24 1.96
N LYS A 354 -13.56 -20.27 1.25
CA LYS A 354 -13.77 -18.92 1.79
C LYS A 354 -14.98 -18.91 2.70
N LEU A 355 -14.85 -18.28 3.87
CA LEU A 355 -15.98 -18.00 4.76
C LEU A 355 -17.12 -17.30 3.99
N SER A 356 -18.30 -17.93 3.99
CA SER A 356 -19.49 -17.36 3.36
C SER A 356 -20.00 -16.13 4.13
N SER A 357 -20.90 -15.36 3.52
CA SER A 357 -21.61 -14.28 4.22
C SER A 357 -22.45 -14.78 5.40
N GLU A 358 -22.98 -16.01 5.32
CA GLU A 358 -23.73 -16.65 6.40
C GLU A 358 -22.83 -16.97 7.60
N ASN A 359 -21.59 -17.39 7.37
CA ASN A 359 -20.61 -17.63 8.43
C ASN A 359 -20.25 -16.33 9.17
N ARG A 360 -20.29 -15.18 8.49
CA ARG A 360 -20.02 -13.89 9.11
C ARG A 360 -21.06 -13.58 10.20
N GLU A 361 -22.34 -13.63 9.87
CA GLU A 361 -23.41 -13.33 10.83
C GLU A 361 -23.36 -14.25 12.06
N LEU A 362 -22.95 -15.51 11.86
CA LEU A 362 -22.84 -16.50 12.92
C LEU A 362 -21.72 -16.18 13.93
N PHE A 363 -20.53 -15.79 13.45
CA PHE A 363 -19.34 -15.60 14.29
C PHE A 363 -19.09 -14.14 14.71
N GLU A 364 -19.63 -13.14 14.01
CA GLU A 364 -19.35 -11.72 14.26
C GLU A 364 -19.85 -11.22 15.63
N ASN A 365 -20.76 -11.95 16.28
CA ASN A 365 -21.24 -11.63 17.63
C ASN A 365 -20.41 -12.24 18.76
N TYR A 366 -19.36 -13.00 18.44
CA TYR A 366 -18.52 -13.67 19.42
C TYR A 366 -17.11 -13.09 19.42
N THR A 367 -16.54 -12.91 20.61
CA THR A 367 -15.10 -12.76 20.78
C THR A 367 -14.49 -14.15 20.96
N LEU A 368 -13.16 -14.23 20.88
CA LEU A 368 -12.46 -15.47 21.17
C LEU A 368 -12.70 -15.90 22.64
N GLU A 369 -12.84 -14.96 23.58
CA GLU A 369 -13.21 -15.22 24.98
C GLU A 369 -14.62 -15.80 25.11
N SER A 370 -15.65 -15.16 24.54
CA SER A 370 -17.02 -15.66 24.68
C SER A 370 -17.19 -17.03 24.02
N PHE A 371 -16.46 -17.27 22.93
CA PHE A 371 -16.39 -18.58 22.30
C PHE A 371 -15.63 -19.61 23.15
N HIS A 372 -14.54 -19.23 23.80
CA HIS A 372 -13.82 -20.11 24.74
C HIS A 372 -14.74 -20.58 25.87
N GLN A 373 -15.49 -19.68 26.49
CA GLN A 373 -16.47 -20.01 27.53
C GLN A 373 -17.57 -20.95 27.00
N LEU A 374 -18.03 -20.73 25.76
CA LEU A 374 -18.99 -21.62 25.12
C LEU A 374 -18.42 -23.04 24.89
N LEU A 375 -17.15 -23.16 24.51
CA LEU A 375 -16.49 -24.45 24.34
C LEU A 375 -16.35 -25.22 25.66
N LEU A 376 -16.17 -24.53 26.79
CA LEU A 376 -16.10 -25.12 28.13
C LEU A 376 -17.47 -25.56 28.67
N LYS A 377 -18.56 -24.93 28.20
CA LYS A 377 -19.93 -25.25 28.59
C LYS A 377 -20.32 -26.68 28.15
N PRO A 378 -20.91 -27.52 29.03
CA PRO A 378 -21.39 -28.85 28.67
C PRO A 378 -22.38 -28.81 27.50
N LYS A 379 -22.31 -29.80 26.58
CA LYS A 379 -23.21 -29.86 25.41
C LYS A 379 -24.70 -29.80 25.78
N SER A 380 -25.08 -30.39 26.91
CA SER A 380 -26.46 -30.40 27.42
C SER A 380 -27.00 -29.02 27.83
N GLU A 381 -26.12 -28.06 28.06
CA GLU A 381 -26.49 -26.70 28.49
C GLU A 381 -26.49 -25.71 27.33
N ARG A 382 -26.00 -26.11 26.15
CA ARG A 382 -25.93 -25.25 24.97
C ARG A 382 -27.31 -25.10 24.33
N THR A 383 -27.65 -23.88 23.89
CA THR A 383 -28.84 -23.65 23.05
C THR A 383 -28.64 -24.29 21.67
N SER A 384 -29.72 -24.50 20.91
CA SER A 384 -29.60 -25.03 19.54
C SER A 384 -28.74 -24.14 18.64
N GLN A 385 -28.77 -22.82 18.83
CA GLN A 385 -27.93 -21.87 18.09
C GLN A 385 -26.46 -21.99 18.48
N GLU A 386 -26.16 -22.08 19.78
CA GLU A 386 -24.81 -22.30 20.30
C GLU A 386 -24.22 -23.64 19.82
N GLN A 387 -25.04 -24.69 19.80
CA GLN A 387 -24.63 -26.01 19.33
C GLN A 387 -24.31 -25.99 17.83
N ASN A 388 -25.18 -25.37 17.02
CA ASN A 388 -24.94 -25.18 15.59
C ASN A 388 -23.65 -24.37 15.32
N LEU A 389 -23.41 -23.30 16.08
CA LEU A 389 -22.20 -22.49 15.94
C LEU A 389 -20.93 -23.31 16.18
N VAL A 390 -20.90 -24.11 17.26
CA VAL A 390 -19.74 -24.97 17.56
C VAL A 390 -19.56 -26.05 16.50
N GLU A 391 -20.65 -26.64 16.00
CA GLU A 391 -20.58 -27.66 14.94
C GLU A 391 -20.02 -27.10 13.63
N VAL A 392 -20.49 -25.92 13.20
CA VAL A 392 -19.95 -25.22 12.02
C VAL A 392 -18.48 -24.85 12.24
N PHE A 393 -18.11 -24.36 13.43
CA PHE A 393 -16.72 -24.05 13.75
C PHE A 393 -15.81 -25.28 13.65
N GLU A 394 -16.20 -26.40 14.29
CA GLU A 394 -15.39 -27.62 14.31
C GLU A 394 -15.24 -28.21 12.89
N HIS A 395 -16.26 -28.09 12.05
CA HIS A 395 -16.20 -28.47 10.65
C HIS A 395 -15.18 -27.63 9.88
N LEU A 396 -15.21 -26.30 10.02
CA LEU A 396 -14.23 -25.40 9.40
C LEU A 396 -12.81 -25.61 9.95
N TYR A 397 -12.68 -25.84 11.26
CA TYR A 397 -11.38 -25.98 11.91
C TYR A 397 -10.76 -27.36 11.70
N THR A 398 -11.55 -28.43 11.59
CA THR A 398 -11.07 -29.79 11.33
C THR A 398 -12.01 -30.51 10.37
N PRO A 399 -11.92 -30.23 9.05
CA PRO A 399 -12.84 -30.81 8.08
C PRO A 399 -12.74 -32.35 8.05
N PRO A 400 -13.87 -33.07 7.90
CA PRO A 400 -13.89 -34.53 7.80
C PRO A 400 -13.00 -35.03 6.66
N LYS A 401 -12.34 -36.18 6.85
CA LYS A 401 -11.42 -36.77 5.84
C LYS A 401 -12.09 -37.08 4.49
N GLU A 402 -13.41 -37.19 4.44
CA GLU A 402 -14.19 -37.58 3.24
C GLU A 402 -14.38 -36.42 2.24
N GLU A 403 -14.05 -35.17 2.60
CA GLU A 403 -14.19 -33.98 1.74
C GLU A 403 -12.84 -33.46 1.19
N LEU A 404 -11.74 -34.20 1.43
CA LEU A 404 -10.38 -33.84 1.01
C LEU A 404 -9.86 -34.70 -0.17
N GLU A 405 -10.71 -35.54 -0.78
CA GLU A 405 -10.48 -36.27 -2.04
C GLU A 405 -11.30 -35.63 -3.18
#